data_AF-A0A950HMN6-F1
#
_entry.id   AF-A0A950HMN6-F1
#
_cell.length_a   1.000
_cell.length_b   1.000
_cell.length_c   1.000
_cell.angle_alpha   90.00
_cell.angle_beta   90.00
_cell.angle_gamma   90.00
#
_symmetry.space_group_name_H-M   'P 1'
#
loop_
_entity.id
_entity.type
_entity.pdbx_description
1 polymer ?
#
loop_
_entity_poly.entity_id
_entity_poly.type
_entity_poly.pdbx_seq_one_letter_code
_entity_poly.pdbx_strand_id
1 'polypeptide(L)'
;MSDDGRRFADVCAVLTGFAPYDLLATGMADVYLATAREQVGAAVLDAVLAGVGEDLDALSGVELEVARALTYLWYTGAWPRLAPQAHGLLRREAANVEFVVSAETYTEGLVWRTFNGHPAGAKAPGFATWALQPPPLSWPEPPVPVAAPGPRLMWSDFPSALPPSVFSHAEGPHAAGSHAAGSHAAGSHAEGSHAAGSADVGGSEDPRGSRIEEPPA
;
A
#
# COMPACT_ATOMS: atom_id res chain seq x y z
N MET A 1 10.49 0.15 20.17
CA MET A 1 11.01 1.14 19.21
C MET A 1 12.50 1.26 19.40
N SER A 2 13.26 0.86 18.38
CA SER A 2 14.73 0.95 18.38
C SER A 2 15.21 2.34 17.94
N ASP A 3 16.46 2.68 18.24
CA ASP A 3 17.11 3.90 17.71
C ASP A 3 17.21 3.86 16.18
N ASP A 4 17.47 2.67 15.63
CA ASP A 4 17.44 2.38 14.18
C ASP A 4 16.09 2.72 13.56
N GLY A 5 15.00 2.28 14.18
CA GLY A 5 13.64 2.56 13.74
C GLY A 5 13.30 4.05 13.79
N ARG A 6 13.81 4.77 14.80
CA ARG A 6 13.67 6.24 14.87
C ARG A 6 14.38 6.92 13.71
N ARG A 7 15.65 6.58 13.48
CA ARG A 7 16.43 7.13 12.36
C ARG A 7 15.78 6.82 11.01
N PHE A 8 15.24 5.62 10.84
CA PHE A 8 14.51 5.23 9.65
C PHE A 8 13.26 6.11 9.43
N ALA A 9 12.46 6.34 10.47
CA ALA A 9 11.30 7.23 10.38
C ALA A 9 11.69 8.67 10.07
N ASP A 10 12.78 9.19 10.65
CA ASP A 10 13.25 10.55 10.37
C ASP A 10 13.58 10.74 8.89
N VAL A 11 14.20 9.74 8.24
CA VAL A 11 14.49 9.78 6.79
C VAL A 11 13.22 9.59 5.96
N CYS A 12 12.35 8.66 6.33
CA CYS A 12 11.10 8.41 5.60
C CYS A 12 10.08 9.56 5.72
N ALA A 13 10.25 10.49 6.65
CA ALA A 13 9.48 11.73 6.69
C ALA A 13 9.61 12.52 5.39
N VAL A 14 10.80 12.54 4.79
CA VAL A 14 11.05 13.21 3.50
C VAL A 14 10.29 12.51 2.36
N LEU A 15 10.29 11.18 2.35
CA LEU A 15 9.61 10.37 1.31
C LEU A 15 8.09 10.42 1.38
N THR A 16 7.53 10.67 2.55
CA THR A 16 6.08 10.60 2.81
C THR A 16 5.44 11.97 2.97
N GLY A 17 6.22 13.01 3.29
CA GLY A 17 5.71 14.33 3.63
C GLY A 17 5.03 14.40 5.00
N PHE A 18 5.02 13.32 5.79
CA PHE A 18 4.53 13.30 7.16
C PHE A 18 5.64 13.66 8.15
N ALA A 19 5.27 14.23 9.30
CA ALA A 19 6.25 14.52 10.34
C ALA A 19 6.81 13.21 10.94
N PRO A 20 8.08 13.18 11.39
CA PRO A 20 8.66 11.97 11.96
C PRO A 20 7.86 11.40 13.13
N TYR A 21 7.30 12.26 13.99
CA TYR A 21 6.47 11.79 15.11
C TYR A 21 5.18 11.11 14.66
N ASP A 22 4.61 11.50 13.51
CA ASP A 22 3.44 10.83 12.94
C ASP A 22 3.79 9.41 12.47
N LEU A 23 4.96 9.26 11.85
CA LEU A 23 5.47 7.96 11.43
C LEU A 23 5.75 7.06 12.64
N LEU A 24 6.38 7.59 13.69
CA LEU A 24 6.64 6.83 14.92
C LEU A 24 5.35 6.44 15.65
N ALA A 25 4.32 7.29 15.61
CA ALA A 25 3.03 7.03 16.24
C ALA A 25 2.27 5.83 15.62
N THR A 26 2.64 5.40 14.40
CA THR A 26 2.11 4.16 13.81
C THR A 26 2.58 2.90 14.54
N GLY A 27 3.71 2.96 15.25
CA GLY A 27 4.39 1.79 15.79
C GLY A 27 5.06 0.89 14.73
N MET A 28 5.01 1.26 13.45
CA MET A 28 5.43 0.39 12.34
C MET A 28 6.91 0.53 11.93
N ALA A 29 7.63 1.52 12.46
CA ALA A 29 8.98 1.87 11.99
C ALA A 29 9.97 0.69 12.05
N ASP A 30 10.03 -0.05 13.15
CA ASP A 30 10.94 -1.19 13.31
C ASP A 30 10.56 -2.34 12.34
N VAL A 31 9.27 -2.59 12.18
CA VAL A 31 8.74 -3.66 11.30
C VAL A 31 9.04 -3.34 9.84
N TYR A 32 8.76 -2.11 9.41
CA TYR A 32 9.04 -1.66 8.04
C TYR A 32 10.54 -1.62 7.73
N LEU A 33 11.36 -1.21 8.69
CA LEU A 33 12.82 -1.28 8.55
C LEU A 33 13.29 -2.73 8.37
N ALA A 34 12.77 -3.66 9.18
CA ALA A 34 13.11 -5.08 9.05
C ALA A 34 12.67 -5.65 7.69
N THR A 35 11.45 -5.37 7.25
CA THR A 35 10.95 -5.78 5.92
C THR A 35 11.83 -5.23 4.81
N ALA A 36 12.16 -3.94 4.84
CA ALA A 36 13.03 -3.34 3.82
C ALA A 36 14.41 -4.00 3.79
N ARG A 37 15.03 -4.23 4.96
CA ARG A 37 16.32 -4.94 5.06
C ARG A 37 16.26 -6.35 4.49
N GLU A 38 15.18 -7.07 4.74
CA GLU A 38 14.97 -8.41 4.19
C GLU A 38 14.84 -8.38 2.66
N GLN A 39 14.12 -7.41 2.10
CA GLN A 39 13.83 -7.35 0.67
C GLN A 39 15.01 -6.83 -0.15
N VAL A 40 15.69 -5.78 0.30
CA VAL A 40 16.75 -5.12 -0.50
C VAL A 40 18.16 -5.34 0.04
N GLY A 41 18.28 -5.80 1.29
CA GLY A 41 19.55 -5.95 2.00
C GLY A 41 19.97 -4.68 2.73
N ALA A 42 20.67 -4.84 3.86
CA ALA A 42 21.05 -3.71 4.72
C ALA A 42 21.91 -2.66 4.00
N ALA A 43 22.95 -3.09 3.27
CA ALA A 43 23.87 -2.16 2.59
C ALA A 43 23.18 -1.29 1.53
N VAL A 44 22.26 -1.88 0.74
CA VAL A 44 21.49 -1.12 -0.26
C VAL A 44 20.53 -0.17 0.43
N LEU A 45 19.83 -0.64 1.48
CA LEU A 45 18.90 0.21 2.21
C LEU A 45 19.63 1.40 2.85
N ASP A 46 20.78 1.18 3.48
CA ASP A 46 21.56 2.24 4.12
C ASP A 46 22.02 3.30 3.09
N ALA A 47 22.43 2.87 1.89
CA ALA A 47 22.78 3.78 0.80
C ALA A 47 21.57 4.61 0.33
N VAL A 48 20.40 3.98 0.19
CA VAL A 48 19.15 4.68 -0.19
C VAL A 48 18.74 5.69 0.89
N LEU A 49 18.79 5.31 2.16
CA LEU A 49 18.43 6.20 3.26
C LEU A 49 19.40 7.38 3.37
N ALA A 50 20.69 7.18 3.08
CA ALA A 50 21.66 8.27 2.99
C ALA A 50 21.32 9.21 1.82
N GLY A 51 21.09 8.67 0.62
CA GLY A 51 20.74 9.46 -0.57
C GLY A 51 19.45 10.27 -0.39
N VAL A 52 18.42 9.69 0.24
CA VAL A 52 17.17 10.38 0.59
C VAL A 52 17.42 11.58 1.50
N GLY A 53 18.36 11.46 2.45
CA GLY A 53 18.72 12.53 3.38
C GLY A 53 19.57 13.64 2.75
N GLU A 54 20.23 13.37 1.62
CA GLU A 54 21.08 14.33 0.91
C GLU A 54 20.32 15.08 -0.19
N ASP A 55 19.79 14.35 -1.18
CA ASP A 55 19.09 14.91 -2.33
C ASP A 55 18.14 13.87 -2.95
N LEU A 56 16.84 14.08 -2.75
CA LEU A 56 15.80 13.21 -3.32
C LEU A 56 15.81 13.20 -4.86
N ASP A 57 16.14 14.32 -5.51
CA ASP A 57 16.09 14.45 -6.96
C ASP A 57 17.28 13.75 -7.64
N ALA A 58 18.33 13.43 -6.88
CA ALA A 58 19.49 12.68 -7.34
C ALA A 58 19.28 11.15 -7.36
N LEU A 59 18.25 10.64 -6.69
CA LEU A 59 17.98 9.20 -6.63
C LEU A 59 17.66 8.63 -8.02
N SER A 60 18.30 7.52 -8.37
CA SER A 60 18.09 6.90 -9.69
C SER A 60 18.18 5.37 -9.65
N GLY A 61 17.70 4.72 -10.71
CA GLY A 61 17.78 3.27 -10.86
C GLY A 61 17.22 2.50 -9.68
N VAL A 62 18.05 1.65 -9.06
CA VAL A 62 17.66 0.83 -7.90
C VAL A 62 17.25 1.70 -6.71
N GLU A 63 17.95 2.81 -6.46
CA GLU A 63 17.69 3.64 -5.27
C GLU A 63 16.32 4.28 -5.33
N LEU A 64 15.95 4.81 -6.50
CA LEU A 64 14.63 5.37 -6.74
C LEU A 64 13.53 4.32 -6.61
N GLU A 65 13.75 3.10 -7.10
CA GLU A 65 12.79 1.99 -6.97
C GLU A 65 12.60 1.57 -5.51
N VAL A 66 13.68 1.54 -4.72
CA VAL A 66 13.59 1.26 -3.27
C VAL A 66 12.90 2.39 -2.54
N ALA A 67 13.19 3.65 -2.87
CA ALA A 67 12.50 4.81 -2.29
C ALA A 67 10.99 4.76 -2.57
N ARG A 68 10.58 4.43 -3.80
CA ARG A 68 9.16 4.20 -4.16
C ARG A 68 8.55 3.06 -3.36
N ALA A 69 9.28 1.97 -3.16
CA ALA A 69 8.81 0.84 -2.37
C ALA A 69 8.61 1.21 -0.89
N LEU A 70 9.52 2.00 -0.31
CA LEU A 70 9.37 2.53 1.04
C LEU A 70 8.17 3.46 1.16
N THR A 71 7.96 4.37 0.20
CA THR A 71 6.76 5.23 0.17
C THR A 71 5.50 4.38 0.08
N TYR A 72 5.45 3.39 -0.82
CA TYR A 72 4.32 2.48 -0.96
C TYR A 72 4.04 1.77 0.37
N LEU A 73 5.08 1.20 1.00
CA LEU A 73 4.99 0.51 2.28
C LEU A 73 4.39 1.38 3.38
N TRP A 74 4.85 2.62 3.52
CA TRP A 74 4.32 3.53 4.53
C TRP A 74 2.84 3.87 4.30
N TYR A 75 2.44 4.04 3.05
CA TYR A 75 1.05 4.40 2.72
C TYR A 75 0.08 3.22 2.84
N THR A 76 0.47 2.03 2.37
CA THR A 76 -0.44 0.89 2.20
C THR A 76 -0.24 -0.22 3.23
N GLY A 77 0.93 -0.27 3.88
CA GLY A 77 1.31 -1.38 4.73
C GLY A 77 1.71 -2.66 4.00
N ALA A 78 1.89 -2.58 2.68
CA ALA A 78 2.33 -3.68 1.83
C ALA A 78 3.69 -3.38 1.20
N TRP A 79 4.50 -4.41 0.98
CA TRP A 79 5.71 -4.31 0.18
C TRP A 79 5.35 -4.56 -1.29
N PRO A 80 5.70 -3.66 -2.24
CA PRO A 80 5.31 -3.82 -3.63
C PRO A 80 6.26 -4.76 -4.38
N ARG A 81 5.79 -5.23 -5.54
CA ARG A 81 6.70 -5.78 -6.56
C ARG A 81 7.62 -4.67 -7.08
N LEU A 82 8.93 -4.89 -7.00
CA LEU A 82 9.94 -3.99 -7.55
C LEU A 82 10.02 -4.14 -9.08
N ALA A 83 10.46 -3.09 -9.77
CA ALA A 83 10.75 -3.18 -11.20
C ALA A 83 11.73 -4.35 -11.49
N PRO A 84 11.48 -5.18 -12.53
CA PRO A 84 12.29 -6.38 -12.80
C PRO A 84 13.79 -6.09 -12.94
N GLN A 85 14.15 -4.96 -13.53
CA GLN A 85 15.54 -4.54 -13.68
C GLN A 85 16.17 -4.25 -12.31
N ALA A 86 15.48 -3.52 -11.43
CA ALA A 86 15.99 -3.22 -10.09
C ALA A 86 16.10 -4.49 -9.24
N HIS A 87 15.07 -5.33 -9.24
CA HIS A 87 15.09 -6.62 -8.54
C HIS A 87 16.24 -7.53 -9.01
N GLY A 88 16.45 -7.64 -10.33
CA GLY A 88 17.56 -8.41 -10.89
C GLY A 88 18.95 -7.91 -10.47
N LEU A 89 19.11 -6.59 -10.29
CA LEU A 89 20.36 -5.99 -9.82
C LEU A 89 20.62 -6.21 -8.33
N LEU A 90 19.56 -6.33 -7.51
CA LEU A 90 19.69 -6.65 -6.08
C LEU A 90 20.23 -8.07 -5.83
N ARG A 91 20.05 -8.99 -6.79
CA ARG A 91 20.52 -10.40 -6.74
C ARG A 91 20.12 -11.12 -5.44
N ARG A 92 18.93 -10.85 -4.92
CA ARG A 92 18.38 -11.49 -3.72
C ARG A 92 17.60 -12.75 -4.10
N GLU A 93 17.57 -13.73 -3.21
CA GLU A 93 16.72 -14.92 -3.34
C GLU A 93 15.24 -14.64 -2.98
N ALA A 94 14.93 -13.43 -2.51
CA ALA A 94 13.57 -13.03 -2.16
C ALA A 94 12.68 -12.93 -3.42
N ALA A 95 11.47 -13.48 -3.32
CA ALA A 95 10.49 -13.45 -4.40
C ALA A 95 10.03 -12.01 -4.69
N ASN A 96 10.03 -11.62 -5.97
CA ASN A 96 9.55 -10.31 -6.39
C ASN A 96 8.02 -10.27 -6.54
N VAL A 97 7.31 -10.38 -5.42
CA VAL A 97 5.85 -10.35 -5.34
C VAL A 97 5.41 -9.30 -4.34
N GLU A 98 4.21 -8.77 -4.55
CA GLU A 98 3.59 -7.91 -3.56
C GLU A 98 3.04 -8.74 -2.40
N PHE A 99 3.21 -8.24 -1.17
CA PHE A 99 2.65 -8.87 0.03
C PHE A 99 2.34 -7.84 1.12
N VAL A 100 1.33 -8.12 1.94
CA VAL A 100 1.02 -7.34 3.14
C VAL A 100 1.98 -7.75 4.25
N VAL A 101 2.60 -6.78 4.93
CA VAL A 101 3.66 -7.05 5.90
C VAL A 101 3.13 -7.69 7.19
N SER A 102 1.99 -7.22 7.70
CA SER A 102 1.32 -7.79 8.88
C SER A 102 -0.14 -7.35 8.94
N ALA A 103 -0.94 -7.93 9.84
CA ALA A 103 -2.36 -7.56 9.99
C ALA A 103 -2.54 -6.11 10.50
N GLU A 104 -1.61 -5.65 11.32
CA GLU A 104 -1.60 -4.30 11.91
C GLU A 104 -1.41 -3.21 10.86
N THR A 105 -0.71 -3.52 9.76
CA THR A 105 -0.30 -2.52 8.77
C THR A 105 -1.47 -1.89 8.02
N TYR A 106 -2.55 -2.65 7.83
CA TYR A 106 -3.81 -2.13 7.28
C TYR A 106 -4.36 -0.97 8.14
N THR A 107 -4.28 -1.10 9.46
CA THR A 107 -4.87 -0.15 10.41
C THR A 107 -4.01 1.11 10.59
N GLU A 108 -2.70 0.98 10.33
CA GLU A 108 -1.69 2.03 10.54
C GLU A 108 -1.17 2.67 9.25
N GLY A 109 -1.62 2.22 8.07
CA GLY A 109 -1.24 2.79 6.78
C GLY A 109 -1.54 4.29 6.67
N LEU A 110 -0.59 5.06 6.15
CA LEU A 110 -0.72 6.53 6.06
C LEU A 110 -1.83 6.98 5.11
N VAL A 111 -2.26 6.12 4.19
CA VAL A 111 -3.37 6.42 3.25
C VAL A 111 -4.63 6.90 3.97
N TRP A 112 -4.92 6.36 5.15
CA TRP A 112 -6.08 6.77 5.95
C TRP A 112 -5.92 8.20 6.45
N ARG A 113 -4.72 8.58 6.90
CA ARG A 113 -4.44 9.93 7.40
C ARG A 113 -4.45 10.95 6.26
N THR A 114 -3.95 10.59 5.09
CA THR A 114 -3.95 11.48 3.90
C THR A 114 -5.36 11.90 3.49
N PHE A 115 -6.32 10.98 3.54
CA PHE A 115 -7.72 11.28 3.22
C PHE A 115 -8.54 11.71 4.44
N ASN A 116 -7.88 11.95 5.58
CA ASN A 116 -8.53 12.28 6.85
C ASN A 116 -9.64 11.27 7.24
N GLY A 117 -9.43 10.01 6.84
CA GLY A 117 -10.35 8.88 7.01
C GLY A 117 -9.90 7.90 8.07
N HIS A 118 -10.56 6.75 8.11
CA HIS A 118 -10.27 5.69 9.07
C HIS A 118 -10.28 4.32 8.37
N PRO A 119 -9.45 3.36 8.82
CA PRO A 119 -9.46 2.00 8.29
C PRO A 119 -10.82 1.34 8.55
N ALA A 120 -11.46 0.89 7.47
CA ALA A 120 -12.76 0.24 7.53
C ALA A 120 -12.69 -1.05 8.36
N GLY A 121 -13.62 -1.24 9.29
CA GLY A 121 -13.67 -2.43 10.14
C GLY A 121 -12.64 -2.50 11.26
N ALA A 122 -11.71 -1.54 11.38
CA ALA A 122 -10.69 -1.52 12.44
C ALA A 122 -10.81 -0.31 13.37
N LYS A 123 -11.10 0.88 12.84
CA LYS A 123 -11.29 2.12 13.61
C LYS A 123 -12.54 2.84 13.11
N ALA A 124 -13.72 2.38 13.53
CA ALA A 124 -14.96 2.99 13.07
C ALA A 124 -15.04 4.46 13.48
N PRO A 125 -15.42 5.38 12.56
CA PRO A 125 -15.81 6.72 12.98
C PRO A 125 -17.08 6.62 13.84
N GLY A 126 -17.33 7.64 14.66
CA GLY A 126 -18.56 7.72 15.44
C GLY A 126 -19.82 7.65 14.56
N PHE A 127 -20.94 7.20 15.14
CA PHE A 127 -22.22 7.16 14.43
C PHE A 127 -22.57 8.55 13.84
N ALA A 128 -23.18 8.55 12.66
CA ALA A 128 -23.57 9.75 11.92
C ALA A 128 -22.44 10.69 11.45
N THR A 129 -21.17 10.26 11.46
CA THR A 129 -20.05 11.06 10.88
C THR A 129 -20.25 11.39 9.39
N TRP A 130 -21.05 10.60 8.70
CA TRP A 130 -21.41 10.79 7.27
C TRP A 130 -22.67 11.64 7.05
N ALA A 131 -23.30 12.17 8.11
CA ALA A 131 -24.56 12.91 7.99
C ALA A 131 -24.37 14.33 7.46
N LEU A 132 -23.15 14.88 7.56
CA LEU A 132 -22.82 16.20 7.05
C LEU A 132 -22.26 16.10 5.63
N GLN A 133 -22.77 16.96 4.74
CA GLN A 133 -22.21 17.09 3.40
C GLN A 133 -20.78 17.64 3.49
N PRO A 134 -19.81 17.06 2.75
CA PRO A 134 -18.47 17.63 2.71
C PRO A 134 -18.51 19.05 2.13
N PRO A 135 -17.57 19.93 2.55
CA PRO A 135 -17.49 21.27 1.99
C PRO A 135 -17.28 21.20 0.46
N PRO A 136 -17.80 22.18 -0.29
CA PRO A 136 -17.58 22.24 -1.73
C PRO A 136 -16.07 22.29 -2.03
N LEU A 137 -15.67 21.59 -3.10
CA LEU A 137 -14.29 21.58 -3.55
C LEU A 137 -13.86 23.03 -3.86
N SER A 138 -12.82 23.49 -3.17
CA SER A 138 -12.14 24.76 -3.46
C SER A 138 -10.87 24.46 -4.26
N TRP A 139 -11.03 23.89 -5.46
CA TRP A 139 -9.89 23.84 -6.36
C TRP A 139 -9.54 25.28 -6.77
N PRO A 140 -8.27 25.73 -6.69
CA PRO A 140 -7.91 27.01 -7.27
C PRO A 140 -8.29 26.96 -8.75
N GLU A 141 -9.00 27.98 -9.26
CA GLU A 141 -9.26 28.12 -10.69
C GLU A 141 -7.98 27.75 -11.45
N PRO A 142 -8.01 26.80 -12.40
CA PRO A 142 -6.84 26.51 -13.20
C PRO A 142 -6.33 27.84 -13.77
N PRO A 143 -5.01 28.09 -13.78
CA PRO A 143 -4.49 29.35 -14.28
C PRO A 143 -5.13 29.60 -15.64
N VAL A 144 -5.77 30.77 -15.79
CA VAL A 144 -6.40 31.19 -17.05
C VAL A 144 -5.39 30.88 -18.14
N PRO A 145 -5.71 30.00 -19.12
CA PRO A 145 -4.72 29.65 -20.13
C PRO A 145 -4.27 30.95 -20.76
N VAL A 146 -2.99 31.31 -20.59
CA VAL A 146 -2.40 32.44 -21.29
C VAL A 146 -2.68 32.16 -22.76
N ALA A 147 -3.34 33.09 -23.44
CA ALA A 147 -3.74 32.89 -24.82
C ALA A 147 -2.49 32.46 -25.60
N ALA A 148 -2.47 31.19 -26.02
CA ALA A 148 -1.38 30.69 -26.84
C ALA A 148 -1.31 31.59 -28.08
N PRO A 149 -0.15 32.19 -28.41
CA PRO A 149 -0.02 32.91 -29.67
C PRO A 149 -0.02 31.87 -30.80
N GLY A 150 -1.20 31.50 -31.29
CA GLY A 150 -1.35 30.59 -32.41
C GLY A 150 -2.76 30.00 -32.54
N PRO A 151 -3.18 29.63 -33.77
CA PRO A 151 -4.49 29.05 -34.00
C PRO A 151 -4.63 27.74 -33.22
N ARG A 152 -5.72 27.65 -32.46
CA ARG A 152 -6.12 26.45 -31.71
C ARG A 152 -6.45 25.36 -32.72
N LEU A 153 -5.61 24.31 -32.81
CA LEU A 153 -5.95 23.12 -33.58
C LEU A 153 -7.22 22.51 -32.99
N MET A 154 -8.29 22.46 -33.78
CA MET A 154 -9.54 21.81 -33.43
C MET A 154 -9.40 20.31 -33.71
N TRP A 155 -10.19 19.49 -33.02
CA TRP A 155 -10.25 18.05 -33.26
C TRP A 155 -10.60 17.68 -34.72
N SER A 156 -11.23 18.60 -35.46
CA SER A 156 -11.53 18.51 -36.89
C SER A 156 -10.31 18.65 -37.81
N ASP A 157 -9.18 19.11 -37.29
CA ASP A 157 -7.94 19.34 -38.06
C ASP A 157 -7.07 18.07 -38.09
N PHE A 158 -7.44 17.03 -37.34
CA PHE A 158 -6.83 15.71 -37.43
C PHE A 158 -7.45 14.94 -38.61
N PRO A 159 -6.65 14.40 -39.54
CA PRO A 159 -7.17 13.52 -40.58
C PRO A 159 -7.78 12.26 -39.93
N SER A 160 -9.05 11.96 -40.25
CA SER A 160 -9.79 10.79 -39.73
C SER A 160 -9.17 9.42 -40.09
N ALA A 161 -8.11 9.39 -40.87
CA ALA A 161 -7.35 8.20 -41.17
C ALA A 161 -5.90 8.41 -40.78
N LEU A 162 -5.44 7.70 -39.75
CA LEU A 162 -4.02 7.45 -39.57
C LEU A 162 -3.54 6.70 -40.83
N PRO A 163 -2.44 7.12 -41.48
CA PRO A 163 -1.83 6.28 -42.50
C PRO A 163 -1.50 4.92 -41.86
N PRO A 164 -1.68 3.78 -42.57
CA PRO A 164 -1.35 2.49 -42.00
C PRO A 164 0.08 2.53 -41.49
N SER A 165 0.23 2.24 -40.20
CA SER A 165 1.48 2.33 -39.47
C SER A 165 2.60 1.64 -40.24
N VAL A 166 3.71 2.34 -40.44
CA VAL A 166 4.99 1.74 -40.81
C VAL A 166 5.54 1.03 -39.58
N PHE A 167 4.88 -0.07 -39.18
CA PHE A 167 5.51 -1.12 -38.40
C PHE A 167 5.95 -2.19 -39.41
N SER A 168 7.20 -2.08 -39.85
CA SER A 168 7.85 -3.15 -40.59
C SER A 168 8.12 -4.28 -39.60
N HIS A 169 7.21 -5.25 -39.52
CA HIS A 169 7.47 -6.55 -38.93
C HIS A 169 8.24 -7.37 -39.97
N ALA A 170 9.52 -7.62 -39.72
CA ALA A 170 10.26 -8.63 -40.45
C ALA A 170 9.65 -10.00 -40.10
N GLU A 171 9.06 -10.65 -41.09
CA GLU A 171 8.53 -12.01 -40.99
C GLU A 171 9.67 -13.01 -40.74
N GLY A 172 9.64 -13.68 -39.59
CA GLY A 172 10.38 -14.91 -39.32
C GLY A 172 9.40 -16.10 -39.32
N PRO A 173 9.80 -17.29 -39.82
CA PRO A 173 8.86 -18.34 -40.19
C PRO A 173 8.20 -19.02 -38.98
N HIS A 174 6.91 -19.31 -39.17
CA HIS A 174 5.97 -19.93 -38.25
C HIS A 174 6.41 -21.33 -37.79
N ALA A 175 6.42 -21.55 -36.48
CA ALA A 175 6.30 -22.88 -35.89
C ALA A 175 4.86 -23.09 -35.43
N ALA A 176 4.22 -24.12 -35.98
CA ALA A 176 2.85 -24.53 -35.67
C ALA A 176 2.72 -24.95 -34.19
N GLY A 177 1.81 -24.32 -33.46
CA GLY A 177 1.40 -24.69 -32.10
C GLY A 177 -0.11 -24.86 -32.04
N SER A 178 -0.55 -26.07 -31.70
CA SER A 178 -1.92 -26.56 -31.70
C SER A 178 -2.85 -25.84 -30.71
N HIS A 179 -4.09 -25.58 -31.14
CA HIS A 179 -5.20 -25.12 -30.31
C HIS A 179 -5.54 -26.14 -29.21
N ALA A 180 -5.55 -25.68 -27.95
CA ALA A 180 -6.26 -26.35 -26.87
C ALA A 180 -7.53 -25.56 -26.56
N ALA A 181 -8.68 -26.18 -26.83
CA ALA A 181 -9.98 -25.71 -26.40
C ALA A 181 -10.11 -25.91 -24.88
N GLY A 182 -10.48 -24.85 -24.16
CA GLY A 182 -10.79 -24.87 -22.73
C GLY A 182 -12.09 -24.12 -22.48
N SER A 183 -13.14 -24.89 -22.21
CA SER A 183 -14.53 -24.50 -22.04
C SER A 183 -14.82 -23.69 -20.77
N HIS A 184 -15.78 -22.76 -20.90
CA HIS A 184 -16.45 -22.05 -19.81
C HIS A 184 -17.12 -23.00 -18.82
N ALA A 185 -16.97 -22.74 -17.52
CA ALA A 185 -17.82 -23.29 -16.48
C ALA A 185 -18.47 -22.15 -15.68
N ALA A 186 -19.79 -22.20 -15.63
CA ALA A 186 -20.68 -21.30 -14.93
C ALA A 186 -20.55 -21.43 -13.40
N GLY A 187 -20.93 -20.35 -12.71
CA GLY A 187 -20.85 -20.23 -11.26
C GLY A 187 -21.84 -21.08 -10.47
N SER A 188 -21.65 -21.09 -9.16
CA SER A 188 -22.70 -21.36 -8.18
C SER A 188 -22.39 -20.60 -6.89
N HIS A 189 -23.40 -19.88 -6.42
CA HIS A 189 -23.45 -19.21 -5.12
C HIS A 189 -23.60 -20.27 -4.02
N ALA A 190 -22.90 -20.10 -2.90
CA ALA A 190 -23.20 -20.80 -1.65
C ALA A 190 -23.80 -19.78 -0.67
N GLU A 191 -25.09 -19.98 -0.38
CA GLU A 191 -25.85 -19.31 0.67
C GLU A 191 -25.29 -19.62 2.07
N GLY A 192 -25.46 -18.66 2.98
CA GLY A 192 -25.07 -18.76 4.37
C GLY A 192 -25.96 -19.71 5.18
N SER A 193 -25.44 -20.14 6.32
CA SER A 193 -26.23 -20.68 7.42
C SER A 193 -25.82 -20.02 8.72
N HIS A 194 -26.79 -19.33 9.32
CA HIS A 194 -26.75 -18.83 10.68
C HIS A 194 -27.02 -19.98 11.65
N ALA A 195 -26.14 -20.17 12.63
CA ALA A 195 -26.47 -20.96 13.82
C ALA A 195 -26.94 -20.00 14.92
N ALA A 196 -28.25 -20.02 15.16
CA ALA A 196 -28.88 -19.39 16.32
C ALA A 196 -28.58 -20.20 17.59
N GLY A 197 -28.50 -19.49 18.71
CA GLY A 197 -28.18 -20.05 20.03
C GLY A 197 -29.24 -20.98 20.58
N SER A 198 -28.81 -21.79 21.56
CA SER A 198 -29.69 -22.51 22.47
C SER A 198 -29.32 -22.12 23.89
N ALA A 199 -30.33 -21.67 24.64
CA ALA A 199 -30.30 -21.43 26.06
C ALA A 199 -31.22 -22.45 26.74
N ASP A 200 -30.75 -23.07 27.82
CA ASP A 200 -31.51 -23.69 28.92
C ASP A 200 -30.49 -23.76 30.08
N VAL A 201 -30.60 -23.02 31.19
CA VAL A 201 -31.56 -23.04 32.32
C VAL A 201 -31.62 -24.39 33.04
N GLY A 202 -31.12 -24.41 34.29
CA GLY A 202 -31.66 -25.29 35.34
C GLY A 202 -30.68 -25.81 36.42
N GLY A 203 -30.82 -25.30 37.65
CA GLY A 203 -30.51 -25.99 38.93
C GLY A 203 -29.10 -25.74 39.52
N SER A 204 -28.88 -24.89 40.52
CA SER A 204 -29.28 -24.97 41.94
C SER A 204 -28.69 -26.17 42.68
N GLU A 205 -27.58 -25.98 43.41
CA GLU A 205 -27.50 -26.00 44.90
C GLU A 205 -26.03 -26.00 45.39
N ASP A 206 -25.87 -25.44 46.58
CA ASP A 206 -24.68 -24.87 47.23
C ASP A 206 -24.01 -25.86 48.23
N PRO A 207 -23.31 -25.43 49.28
CA PRO A 207 -21.88 -25.11 49.42
C PRO A 207 -21.08 -26.21 50.14
N ARG A 208 -19.73 -26.19 50.01
CA ARG A 208 -18.77 -26.44 51.11
C ARG A 208 -17.32 -26.40 50.60
N GLY A 209 -16.51 -25.48 51.12
CA GLY A 209 -15.07 -25.50 50.85
C GLY A 209 -14.33 -24.21 51.18
N SER A 210 -14.26 -23.90 52.48
CA SER A 210 -13.36 -22.91 53.09
C SER A 210 -11.91 -22.95 52.55
N ARG A 211 -11.30 -21.79 52.29
CA ARG A 211 -10.04 -21.32 52.93
C ARG A 211 -9.66 -19.92 52.39
N ILE A 212 -9.82 -18.91 53.22
CA ILE A 212 -9.19 -17.59 53.06
C ILE A 212 -7.92 -17.64 53.90
N GLU A 213 -6.75 -17.49 53.29
CA GLU A 213 -5.52 -17.13 53.98
C GLU A 213 -5.22 -15.66 53.67
N GLU A 214 -5.26 -14.82 54.70
CA GLU A 214 -4.63 -13.51 54.72
C GLU A 214 -3.13 -13.68 55.03
N PRO A 215 -2.24 -12.85 54.45
CA PRO A 215 -0.89 -12.66 54.97
C PRO A 215 -0.79 -11.37 55.81
N PRO A 216 -0.06 -11.36 56.94
CA PRO A 216 0.29 -10.10 57.60
C PRO A 216 1.71 -9.63 57.23
N ALA A 217 1.80 -8.30 57.07
CA ALA A 217 2.93 -7.37 57.21
C ALA A 217 4.23 -7.62 56.43
#